data_AF-A0A9D9L0E1-F1
#
_entry.id   AF-A0A9D9L0E1-F1
#
_cell.length_a   1.000
_cell.length_b   1.000
_cell.length_c   1.000
_cell.angle_alpha   90.00
_cell.angle_beta   90.00
_cell.angle_gamma   90.00
#
_symmetry.space_group_name_H-M   'P 1'
#
loop_
_entity.id
_entity.type
_entity.pdbx_description
1 polymer ?
#
loop_
_entity_poly.entity_id
_entity_poly.type
_entity_poly.pdbx_seq_one_letter_code
_entity_poly.pdbx_strand_id
1 'polypeptide(L)'
;MFWRILKKDLKRKKTMNIILLLFVILCSMLAAASLNNIVAVTGGIEHFIIISDAPDVMITMPIDQDLDKKLIALPEVESVKVEESFYLSPDHFKLNGEKHKDLINGTGFISDKEFGCKYFDAQ
;
A
#
# COMPACT_ATOMS: atom_id res chain seq x y z
N MET A 1 -47.20 15.62 -10.08
CA MET A 1 -47.05 16.69 -11.09
C MET A 1 -45.73 16.60 -11.86
N PHE A 2 -44.59 16.49 -11.17
CA PHE A 2 -43.24 16.40 -11.77
C PHE A 2 -43.03 15.20 -12.71
N TRP A 3 -43.42 13.99 -12.30
CA TRP A 3 -43.35 12.77 -13.13
C TRP A 3 -44.11 12.88 -14.46
N ARG A 4 -45.24 13.61 -14.47
CA ARG A 4 -46.04 13.81 -15.67
C ARG A 4 -45.37 14.76 -16.67
N ILE A 5 -44.62 15.73 -16.16
CA ILE A 5 -43.80 16.67 -16.95
C ILE A 5 -42.59 15.94 -17.52
N LEU A 6 -41.85 15.21 -16.67
CA LEU A 6 -40.69 14.41 -17.08
C LEU A 6 -41.06 13.39 -18.18
N LYS A 7 -42.19 12.69 -18.04
CA LYS A 7 -42.67 11.73 -19.05
C LYS A 7 -43.01 12.41 -20.38
N LYS A 8 -43.54 13.64 -20.36
CA LYS A 8 -43.80 14.42 -21.59
C LYS A 8 -42.49 14.90 -22.24
N ASP A 9 -41.54 15.37 -21.44
CA ASP A 9 -40.22 15.81 -21.94
C ASP A 9 -39.39 14.66 -22.51
N LEU A 10 -39.39 13.50 -21.86
CA LEU A 10 -38.74 12.29 -22.35
C LEU A 10 -39.34 11.83 -23.70
N LYS A 11 -40.66 12.00 -23.88
CA LYS A 11 -41.40 11.57 -25.09
C LYS A 11 -41.27 12.54 -26.28
N ARG A 12 -40.90 13.80 -26.07
CA ARG A 12 -40.77 14.82 -27.13
C ARG A 12 -39.50 14.68 -27.97
N LYS A 13 -38.38 14.28 -27.34
CA LYS A 13 -37.08 14.07 -28.00
C LYS A 13 -36.53 12.64 -27.74
N LYS A 14 -37.34 11.62 -28.05
CA LYS A 14 -37.08 10.22 -27.66
C LYS A 14 -35.65 9.75 -27.97
N THR A 15 -35.16 9.94 -29.19
CA THR A 15 -33.83 9.47 -29.60
C THR A 15 -32.72 10.11 -28.77
N MET A 16 -32.76 11.44 -28.58
CA MET A 16 -31.77 12.16 -27.78
C MET A 16 -31.80 11.74 -26.31
N ASN A 17 -33.00 11.58 -25.75
CA ASN A 17 -33.16 11.17 -24.35
C ASN A 17 -32.76 9.70 -24.12
N ILE A 18 -32.91 8.83 -25.11
CA ILE A 18 -32.40 7.45 -25.06
C ILE A 18 -30.87 7.43 -25.07
N ILE A 19 -30.22 8.22 -25.93
CA ILE A 19 -28.76 8.33 -25.95
C ILE A 19 -28.24 8.86 -24.61
N LEU A 20 -28.88 9.90 -24.05
CA LEU A 20 -28.53 10.43 -22.75
C LEU A 20 -28.71 9.39 -21.62
N LEU A 21 -29.81 8.63 -21.66
CA LEU A 21 -30.04 7.56 -20.70
C LEU A 21 -28.97 6.47 -20.79
N LEU A 22 -28.60 6.04 -22.00
CA LEU A 22 -27.53 5.07 -22.21
C LEU A 22 -26.21 5.58 -21.64
N PHE A 23 -25.90 6.86 -21.86
CA PHE A 23 -24.68 7.48 -21.33
C PHE A 23 -24.66 7.49 -19.80
N VAL A 24 -25.78 7.84 -19.16
CA VAL A 24 -25.90 7.81 -17.69
C VAL A 24 -25.74 6.40 -17.14
N ILE A 25 -26.33 5.39 -17.79
CA ILE A 25 -26.16 3.99 -17.41
C ILE A 25 -24.69 3.57 -17.53
N LEU A 26 -24.04 3.92 -18.64
CA LEU A 26 -22.63 3.60 -18.89
C LEU A 26 -21.71 4.26 -17.85
N CYS A 27 -21.92 5.54 -17.55
CA CYS A 27 -21.21 6.25 -16.49
C CYS A 27 -21.43 5.60 -15.11
N SER A 28 -22.66 5.18 -14.81
CA SER A 28 -22.99 4.55 -13.52
C SER A 28 -22.33 3.19 -13.38
N MET A 29 -22.33 2.38 -14.45
CA MET A 29 -21.64 1.09 -14.47
C MET A 29 -20.13 1.26 -14.32
N LEU A 30 -19.53 2.24 -15.01
CA LEU A 30 -18.11 2.52 -14.90
C LEU A 30 -17.72 2.97 -13.48
N ALA A 31 -18.53 3.84 -12.86
CA ALA A 31 -18.32 4.26 -11.49
C ALA A 31 -18.47 3.11 -10.47
N ALA A 32 -19.46 2.23 -10.68
CA ALA A 32 -19.62 1.05 -9.83
C ALA A 32 -18.44 0.07 -9.96
N ALA A 33 -17.96 -0.15 -11.19
CA ALA A 33 -16.81 -1.01 -11.45
C ALA A 33 -15.51 -0.47 -10.84
N SER A 34 -15.27 0.85 -10.93
CA SER A 34 -14.08 1.47 -10.33
C SER A 34 -14.12 1.42 -8.79
N LEU A 35 -15.28 1.70 -8.19
CA LEU A 35 -15.46 1.60 -6.74
C LEU A 35 -15.24 0.17 -6.24
N ASN A 36 -15.76 -0.84 -6.96
CA ASN A 36 -15.56 -2.24 -6.59
C ASN A 36 -14.06 -2.60 -6.55
N ASN A 37 -13.29 -2.14 -7.53
CA ASN A 37 -11.84 -2.37 -7.56
C ASN A 37 -11.14 -1.68 -6.38
N ILE A 38 -11.48 -0.42 -6.10
CA ILE A 38 -10.91 0.31 -4.95
C ILE A 38 -11.18 -0.46 -3.65
N VAL A 39 -12.42 -0.90 -3.42
CA VAL A 39 -12.79 -1.64 -2.21
C VAL A 39 -12.00 -2.95 -2.12
N ALA A 40 -11.88 -3.70 -3.22
CA ALA A 40 -11.13 -4.95 -3.23
C ALA A 40 -9.63 -4.74 -2.91
N VAL A 41 -9.01 -3.72 -3.52
CA VAL A 41 -7.59 -3.41 -3.31
C VAL A 41 -7.35 -2.86 -1.91
N THR A 42 -8.17 -1.91 -1.44
CA THR A 42 -8.02 -1.34 -0.10
C THR A 42 -8.23 -2.41 0.98
N GLY A 43 -9.24 -3.28 0.85
CA GLY A 43 -9.44 -4.38 1.77
C GLY A 43 -8.29 -5.40 1.76
N GLY A 44 -7.71 -5.66 0.60
CA GLY A 44 -6.51 -6.49 0.48
C GLY A 44 -5.28 -5.88 1.17
N ILE A 45 -5.06 -4.58 1.01
CA ILE A 45 -3.97 -3.85 1.68
C ILE A 45 -4.18 -3.83 3.20
N GLU A 46 -5.40 -3.51 3.66
CA GLU A 46 -5.73 -3.49 5.10
C GLU A 46 -5.51 -4.88 5.72
N HIS A 47 -6.01 -5.93 5.08
CA HIS A 47 -5.77 -7.30 5.52
C HIS A 47 -4.28 -7.62 5.56
N PHE A 48 -3.51 -7.23 4.54
CA PHE A 48 -2.06 -7.44 4.50
C PHE A 48 -1.33 -6.75 5.67
N ILE A 49 -1.67 -5.49 5.96
CA ILE A 49 -1.08 -4.74 7.08
C ILE A 49 -1.36 -5.45 8.41
N ILE A 50 -2.59 -5.93 8.60
CA ILE A 50 -3.00 -6.64 9.82
C ILE A 50 -2.24 -7.97 9.97
N ILE A 51 -2.17 -8.80 8.93
CA ILE A 51 -1.50 -10.11 9.04
C ILE A 51 0.02 -9.98 9.15
N SER A 52 0.60 -8.96 8.50
CA SER A 52 2.05 -8.72 8.52
C SER A 52 2.54 -8.14 9.84
N ASP A 53 1.64 -7.67 10.72
CA ASP A 53 2.02 -7.02 11.99
C ASP A 53 3.02 -5.87 11.73
N ALA A 54 2.77 -5.12 10.66
CA ALA A 54 3.64 -4.06 10.17
C ALA A 54 3.58 -2.84 11.08
N PRO A 55 4.72 -2.19 11.38
CA PRO A 55 4.74 -0.98 12.19
C PRO A 55 4.24 0.23 11.40
N ASP A 56 3.64 1.20 12.09
CA ASP A 56 3.26 2.49 11.48
C ASP A 56 4.49 3.30 11.01
N VAL A 57 5.62 3.14 11.70
CA VAL A 57 6.86 3.86 11.41
C VAL A 57 8.05 2.90 11.46
N MET A 58 8.85 2.91 10.40
CA MET A 58 10.12 2.20 10.32
C MET A 58 11.29 3.20 10.40
N ILE A 59 12.27 2.92 11.27
CA ILE A 59 13.46 3.76 11.44
C ILE A 59 14.70 2.88 11.28
N THR A 60 15.60 3.26 10.38
CA THR A 60 16.92 2.64 10.24
C THR A 60 17.98 3.52 10.90
N MET A 61 18.77 2.94 11.80
CA MET A 61 19.80 3.65 12.55
C MET A 61 21.05 2.78 12.75
N PRO A 62 22.21 3.38 13.08
CA PRO A 62 23.39 2.62 13.54
C PRO A 62 23.12 1.90 14.88
N ILE A 63 23.75 0.75 15.08
CA ILE A 63 23.52 -0.20 16.18
C ILE A 63 23.67 0.41 17.59
N ASP A 64 24.49 1.45 17.76
CA ASP A 64 24.87 1.99 19.08
C ASP A 64 24.07 3.23 19.53
N GLN A 65 22.79 3.32 19.16
CA GLN A 65 21.92 4.39 19.65
C GLN A 65 20.85 3.82 20.59
N ASP A 66 20.80 4.31 21.84
CA ASP A 66 19.71 4.03 22.82
C ASP A 66 18.36 4.68 22.37
N LEU A 67 18.08 4.70 21.07
CA LEU A 67 16.92 5.35 20.50
C LEU A 67 15.66 4.51 20.74
N ASP A 68 15.75 3.19 20.71
CA ASP A 68 14.67 2.27 21.11
C ASP A 68 14.14 2.60 22.52
N LYS A 69 15.05 2.80 23.49
CA LYS A 69 14.73 3.18 24.87
C LYS A 69 14.11 4.57 24.97
N LYS A 70 14.54 5.51 24.11
CA LYS A 70 13.96 6.85 24.04
C LYS A 70 12.57 6.85 23.40
N LEU A 71 12.36 6.01 22.39
CA LEU A 71 11.08 5.91 21.66
C LEU A 71 10.01 5.28 22.55
N ILE A 72 10.31 4.18 23.24
CA ILE A 72 9.33 3.54 24.14
C ILE A 72 8.99 4.40 25.36
N ALA A 73 9.83 5.41 25.69
CA ALA A 73 9.56 6.35 26.76
C ALA A 73 8.58 7.47 26.35
N LEU A 74 8.29 7.63 25.06
CA LEU A 74 7.31 8.60 24.58
C LEU A 74 5.88 8.07 24.83
N PRO A 75 4.97 8.90 25.37
CA PRO A 75 3.62 8.45 25.71
C PRO A 75 2.77 8.06 24.49
N GLU A 76 3.13 8.52 23.29
CA GLU A 76 2.45 8.19 22.03
C GLU A 76 2.89 6.85 21.42
N VAL A 77 3.95 6.22 21.93
CA VAL A 77 4.51 4.99 21.39
C VAL A 77 4.00 3.79 22.20
N GLU A 78 3.19 2.94 21.58
CA GLU A 78 2.64 1.74 22.23
C GLU A 78 3.67 0.61 22.33
N SER A 79 4.43 0.36 21.27
CA SER A 79 5.43 -0.70 21.22
C SER A 79 6.59 -0.35 20.29
N VAL A 80 7.75 -0.93 20.56
CA VAL A 80 8.96 -0.82 19.73
C VAL A 80 9.49 -2.23 19.52
N LYS A 81 9.76 -2.57 18.26
CA LYS A 81 10.45 -3.80 17.87
C LYS A 81 11.75 -3.41 17.18
N VAL A 82 12.82 -4.11 17.51
CA VAL A 82 14.16 -3.83 16.98
C VAL A 82 14.60 -5.02 16.15
N GLU A 83 15.02 -4.74 14.91
CA GLU A 83 15.64 -5.72 14.04
C GLU A 83 17.08 -5.32 13.78
N GLU A 84 18.00 -6.28 13.96
CA GLU A 84 19.38 -6.09 13.55
C GLU A 84 19.50 -6.36 12.05
N SER A 85 20.04 -5.37 11.33
CA SER A 85 20.29 -5.49 9.89
C SER A 85 21.73 -5.08 9.55
N PHE A 86 22.32 -5.81 8.61
CA PHE A 86 23.61 -5.48 8.00
C PHE A 86 23.38 -4.85 6.65
N TYR A 87 23.74 -3.58 6.50
CA TYR A 87 23.68 -2.90 5.21
C TYR A 87 25.06 -2.85 4.56
N LEU A 88 25.19 -3.47 3.39
CA LEU A 88 26.42 -3.48 2.61
C LEU A 88 26.34 -2.42 1.50
N SER A 89 27.27 -1.49 1.48
CA SER A 89 27.38 -0.51 0.39
C SER A 89 27.88 -1.18 -0.90
N PRO A 90 27.49 -0.68 -2.09
CA PRO A 90 27.93 -1.24 -3.37
C PRO A 90 29.44 -1.28 -3.55
N ASP A 91 30.15 -0.31 -2.98
CA ASP A 91 31.60 -0.18 -3.08
C ASP A 91 32.36 -1.32 -2.38
N HIS A 92 31.72 -1.98 -1.42
CA HIS A 92 32.28 -3.09 -0.67
C HIS A 92 31.88 -4.46 -1.22
N PHE A 93 31.06 -4.52 -2.29
CA PHE A 93 30.64 -5.77 -2.92
C PHE A 93 31.45 -6.05 -4.19
N LYS A 94 32.21 -7.15 -4.18
CA LYS A 94 32.99 -7.62 -5.32
C LYS A 94 32.53 -9.02 -5.72
N LEU A 95 32.21 -9.20 -7.00
CA LEU A 95 31.94 -10.51 -7.57
C LEU A 95 33.19 -10.93 -8.35
N ASN A 96 33.78 -12.08 -7.99
CA ASN A 96 35.02 -12.59 -8.61
C ASN A 96 36.20 -11.59 -8.58
N GLY A 97 36.26 -10.73 -7.55
CA GLY A 97 37.32 -9.73 -7.39
C GLY A 97 37.08 -8.41 -8.14
N GLU A 98 36.07 -8.33 -9.02
CA GLU A 98 35.68 -7.10 -9.70
C GLU A 98 34.47 -6.44 -9.02
N LYS A 99 34.40 -5.11 -9.10
CA LYS A 99 33.24 -4.36 -8.62
C LYS A 99 32.02 -4.78 -9.44
N HIS A 100 30.95 -5.19 -8.76
CA HIS A 100 29.72 -5.60 -9.43
C HIS A 100 29.05 -4.37 -10.07
N LYS A 101 29.08 -4.27 -11.41
CA LYS A 101 28.63 -3.08 -12.14
C LYS A 101 27.12 -2.85 -12.08
N ASP A 102 26.35 -3.92 -11.93
CA ASP A 102 24.88 -3.83 -11.88
C ASP A 102 24.35 -3.57 -10.46
N LEU A 103 25.21 -3.55 -9.45
CA LEU A 103 24.80 -3.26 -8.07
C LEU A 103 24.85 -1.74 -7.87
N ILE A 104 23.73 -1.08 -8.17
CA ILE A 104 23.60 0.39 -8.06
C ILE A 104 23.28 0.80 -6.62
N ASN A 105 22.54 -0.04 -5.89
CA ASN A 105 22.09 0.19 -4.51
C ASN A 105 22.73 -0.81 -3.55
N GLY A 106 22.87 -0.42 -2.28
CA GLY A 106 23.37 -1.32 -1.25
C GLY A 106 22.39 -2.44 -0.92
N THR A 107 22.90 -3.50 -0.31
CA THR A 107 22.12 -4.69 0.04
C THR A 107 21.99 -4.78 1.55
N GLY A 108 20.76 -4.81 2.06
CA GLY A 108 20.45 -5.10 3.46
C GLY A 108 20.29 -6.60 3.68
N PHE A 109 20.86 -7.11 4.76
CA PHE A 109 20.65 -8.46 5.28
C PHE A 109 19.98 -8.33 6.64
N ILE A 110 18.89 -9.06 6.86
CA ILE A 110 18.14 -9.08 8.12
C ILE A 110 18.23 -10.51 8.66
N SER A 111 18.47 -10.67 9.96
CA SER A 111 18.54 -11.99 10.57
C SER A 111 17.15 -12.64 10.61
N ASP A 112 17.11 -13.97 10.42
CA ASP A 112 15.88 -14.78 10.53
C ASP A 112 15.47 -15.13 11.98
N LYS A 113 16.18 -14.62 12.98
CA LYS A 113 15.98 -14.98 14.39
C LYS A 113 14.78 -14.28 15.00
N GLU A 114 14.68 -12.97 14.80
CA GLU A 114 13.56 -12.14 15.23
C GLU A 114 13.27 -11.11 14.16
N PHE A 115 12.06 -11.18 13.60
CA PHE A 115 11.53 -10.14 12.75
C PHE A 115 10.57 -9.26 13.56
N GLY A 116 10.74 -7.95 13.44
CA GLY A 116 9.84 -6.90 13.89
C GLY A 116 8.52 -6.87 13.13
N CYS A 117 8.46 -7.37 11.89
CA CYS A 117 7.20 -7.70 11.23
C CYS A 117 7.26 -9.04 10.48
N LYS A 118 6.11 -9.62 10.14
CA LYS A 118 6.05 -10.89 9.42
C LYS A 118 6.27 -10.63 7.93
N TYR A 119 7.53 -10.76 7.51
CA TYR A 119 7.92 -10.69 6.10
C TYR A 119 7.43 -11.88 5.26
N PHE A 120 7.28 -13.04 5.91
CA PHE A 120 6.90 -14.28 5.27
C PHE A 120 5.80 -14.96 6.09
N ASP A 121 4.87 -15.61 5.40
CA ASP A 121 3.92 -16.51 6.05
C ASP A 121 4.66 -17.73 6.60
N ALA A 122 4.30 -18.16 7.81
CA ALA A 122 4.79 -19.43 8.34
C ALA A 122 4.26 -20.57 7.44
N GLN A 123 5.16 -21.45 6.98
CA GLN A 123 4.80 -22.65 6.21
C GLN A 123 3.99 -23.65 7.04
#